data_AF-A0A842YLM1-F1
#
_entry.id   AF-A0A842YLM1-F1
#
_cell.length_a   1.000
_cell.length_b   1.000
_cell.length_c   1.000
_cell.angle_alpha   90.00
_cell.angle_beta   90.00
_cell.angle_gamma   90.00
#
_symmetry.space_group_name_H-M   'P 1'
#
loop_
_entity.id
_entity.type
_entity.pdbx_description
1 polymer ?
#
loop_
_entity_poly.entity_id
_entity_poly.type
_entity_poly.pdbx_seq_one_letter_code
_entity_poly.pdbx_strand_id
1 'polypeptide(L)'
;MLEKISELLTWLNQNPYEYPPIEQAARFMHKFLVIHPFQDGNGRTARLLMNHILIKNSYPILTNISIRDRKQYLNALQEADQDNYTPLIDLVATCIEEALTKHLIATEELETLTLREASTQSPYTQEYLSLRARDGSLGAYKQGRNWRITREDLAQYIKNNK
;
A
#
# COMPACT_ATOMS: atom_id res chain seq x y z
N MET A 1 -11.34 0.56 29.57
CA MET A 1 -10.38 1.04 28.54
C MET A 1 -9.08 0.26 28.62
N LEU A 2 -8.38 0.27 29.77
CA LEU A 2 -7.16 -0.55 29.97
C LEU A 2 -7.42 -2.05 29.70
N GLU A 3 -8.55 -2.57 30.16
CA GLU A 3 -8.97 -3.96 29.90
C GLU A 3 -9.05 -4.29 28.40
N LYS A 4 -9.74 -3.46 27.60
CA LYS A 4 -9.83 -3.61 26.14
C LYS A 4 -8.46 -3.58 25.44
N ILE A 5 -7.52 -2.77 25.93
CA ILE A 5 -6.15 -2.74 25.40
C ILE A 5 -5.43 -4.04 25.76
N SER A 6 -5.56 -4.52 26.99
CA SER A 6 -4.99 -5.81 27.40
C SER A 6 -5.55 -6.97 26.58
N GLU A 7 -6.86 -6.97 26.30
CA GLU A 7 -7.51 -7.94 25.40
C GLU A 7 -6.95 -7.86 23.98
N LEU A 8 -6.77 -6.65 23.42
CA LEU A 8 -6.19 -6.47 22.10
C LEU A 8 -4.74 -6.98 22.02
N LEU A 9 -3.93 -6.72 23.04
CA LEU A 9 -2.56 -7.22 23.11
C LEU A 9 -2.52 -8.74 23.26
N THR A 10 -3.45 -9.30 24.04
CA THR A 10 -3.60 -10.75 24.19
C THR A 10 -3.98 -11.38 22.86
N TRP A 11 -4.95 -10.80 22.14
CA TRP A 11 -5.34 -11.21 20.80
C TRP A 11 -4.16 -11.21 19.83
N LEU A 12 -3.33 -10.16 19.83
CA LEU A 12 -2.15 -10.07 18.96
C LEU A 12 -1.13 -11.18 19.27
N ASN A 13 -0.88 -11.44 20.56
CA ASN A 13 0.14 -12.40 20.99
C ASN A 13 -0.30 -13.87 20.85
N GLN A 14 -1.59 -14.17 20.97
CA GLN A 14 -2.12 -15.53 20.87
C GLN A 14 -2.34 -16.00 19.43
N ASN A 15 -2.42 -15.08 18.47
CA ASN A 15 -2.73 -15.39 17.08
C ASN A 15 -1.61 -15.00 16.10
N PRO A 16 -0.33 -15.36 16.36
CA PRO A 16 0.79 -14.90 15.54
C PRO A 16 0.75 -15.41 14.09
N TYR A 17 0.09 -16.56 13.86
CA TYR A 17 0.01 -17.22 12.56
C TYR A 17 -1.43 -17.40 12.05
N GLU A 18 -2.43 -16.87 12.76
CA GLU A 18 -3.83 -16.96 12.32
C GLU A 18 -4.05 -16.16 11.04
N TYR A 19 -3.36 -15.02 10.91
CA TYR A 19 -3.46 -14.13 9.77
C TYR A 19 -2.09 -13.87 9.15
N PRO A 20 -2.01 -13.67 7.82
CA PRO A 20 -0.83 -13.11 7.18
C PRO A 20 -0.44 -11.77 7.84
N PRO A 21 0.85 -11.41 7.91
CA PRO A 21 1.29 -10.21 8.62
C PRO A 21 0.61 -8.90 8.20
N ILE A 22 0.30 -8.75 6.91
CA ILE A 22 -0.39 -7.58 6.35
C ILE A 22 -1.80 -7.48 6.92
N GLU A 23 -2.53 -8.59 6.94
CA GLU A 23 -3.88 -8.67 7.49
C GLU A 23 -3.88 -8.46 9.00
N GLN A 24 -2.93 -9.09 9.72
CA GLN A 24 -2.79 -8.90 11.16
C GLN A 24 -2.56 -7.43 11.53
N ALA A 25 -1.68 -6.74 10.78
CA ALA A 25 -1.41 -5.32 10.97
C ALA A 25 -2.65 -4.45 10.71
N ALA A 26 -3.39 -4.73 9.63
CA ALA A 26 -4.62 -4.01 9.27
C ALA A 26 -5.72 -4.19 10.34
N ARG A 27 -5.96 -5.42 10.79
CA ARG A 27 -6.92 -5.76 11.85
C ARG A 27 -6.54 -5.12 13.17
N PHE A 28 -5.26 -5.16 13.55
CA PHE A 28 -4.78 -4.51 14.77
C PHE A 28 -5.01 -3.01 14.75
N MET A 29 -4.67 -2.33 13.64
CA MET A 29 -4.90 -0.89 13.46
C MET A 29 -6.39 -0.54 13.67
N HIS A 30 -7.28 -1.30 13.02
CA HIS A 30 -8.72 -1.11 13.13
C HIS A 30 -9.22 -1.30 14.57
N LYS A 31 -8.90 -2.44 15.19
CA LYS A 31 -9.30 -2.73 16.58
C LYS A 31 -8.80 -1.67 17.57
N PHE A 32 -7.57 -1.18 17.38
CA PHE A 32 -7.04 -0.09 18.19
C PHE A 32 -7.85 1.22 18.02
N LEU A 33 -8.21 1.56 16.78
CA LEU A 33 -9.02 2.74 16.48
C LEU A 33 -10.42 2.65 17.11
N VAL A 34 -11.03 1.47 17.11
CA VAL A 34 -12.35 1.22 17.74
C VAL A 34 -12.28 1.41 19.26
N ILE A 35 -11.18 1.00 19.91
CA ILE A 35 -11.00 1.19 21.35
C ILE A 35 -10.86 2.69 21.70
N HIS A 36 -10.21 3.46 20.82
CA HIS A 36 -9.99 4.91 20.97
C HIS A 36 -9.47 5.32 22.37
N PRO A 37 -8.30 4.82 22.80
CA PRO A 37 -7.84 4.94 24.19
C PRO A 37 -7.34 6.34 24.60
N PHE A 38 -7.03 7.22 23.64
CA PHE A 38 -6.48 8.54 23.92
C PHE A 38 -7.49 9.65 23.62
N GLN A 39 -7.29 10.82 24.25
CA GLN A 39 -8.11 12.00 23.97
C GLN A 39 -7.87 12.55 22.54
N ASP A 40 -6.63 12.52 22.07
CA ASP A 40 -6.23 12.81 20.69
C ASP A 40 -5.06 11.88 20.31
N GLY A 41 -4.80 11.74 19.01
CA GLY A 41 -3.65 11.02 18.48
C GLY A 41 -3.92 9.56 18.12
N ASN A 42 -5.12 9.03 18.37
CA ASN A 42 -5.46 7.62 18.13
C ASN A 42 -5.10 7.16 16.71
N GLY A 43 -5.44 7.96 15.69
CA GLY A 43 -5.08 7.63 14.31
C GLY A 43 -3.57 7.58 14.04
N ARG A 44 -2.81 8.50 14.65
CA ARG A 44 -1.34 8.52 14.52
C ARG A 44 -0.74 7.30 15.22
N THR A 45 -1.19 7.00 16.43
CA THR A 45 -0.71 5.86 17.21
C THR A 45 -1.10 4.53 16.56
N ALA A 46 -2.33 4.39 16.05
CA ALA A 46 -2.78 3.18 15.35
C ALA A 46 -1.88 2.85 14.16
N ARG A 47 -1.55 3.86 13.33
CA ARG A 47 -0.65 3.69 12.19
C ARG A 47 0.78 3.38 12.60
N LEU A 48 1.28 4.00 13.68
CA LEU A 48 2.60 3.68 14.22
C LEU A 48 2.68 2.23 14.72
N LEU A 49 1.66 1.76 15.43
CA LEU A 49 1.60 0.39 15.93
C LEU A 49 1.45 -0.64 14.79
N MET A 50 0.63 -0.32 13.78
CA MET A 50 0.55 -1.12 12.55
C MET A 50 1.91 -1.21 11.86
N ASN A 51 2.61 -0.09 11.69
CA ASN A 51 3.97 -0.10 11.14
C ASN A 51 4.93 -0.93 11.99
N HIS A 52 4.80 -0.91 13.31
CA HIS A 52 5.61 -1.76 14.18
C HIS A 52 5.41 -3.26 13.89
N ILE A 53 4.16 -3.70 13.69
CA ILE A 53 3.83 -5.09 13.31
C ILE A 53 4.46 -5.42 11.94
N LEU A 54 4.35 -4.52 10.97
CA LEU A 54 4.92 -4.69 9.63
C LEU A 54 6.45 -4.83 9.67
N ILE A 55 7.14 -3.92 10.38
CA ILE A 55 8.60 -3.94 10.52
C ILE A 55 9.08 -5.26 11.17
N LYS A 56 8.38 -5.73 12.21
CA LYS A 56 8.69 -7.01 12.88
C LYS A 56 8.62 -8.21 11.91
N ASN A 57 7.84 -8.08 10.84
CA ASN A 57 7.66 -9.07 9.79
C ASN A 57 8.41 -8.71 8.48
N SER A 58 9.45 -7.86 8.55
CA SER A 58 10.29 -7.47 7.42
C SER A 58 9.59 -6.70 6.29
N TYR A 59 8.48 -6.03 6.59
CA TYR A 59 7.82 -5.12 5.65
C TYR A 59 8.31 -3.66 5.83
N PRO A 60 8.28 -2.84 4.76
CA PRO A 60 8.69 -1.45 4.83
C PRO A 60 7.72 -0.59 5.65
N ILE A 61 8.20 0.59 6.07
CA ILE A 61 7.39 1.59 6.77
C ILE A 61 6.43 2.25 5.79
N LEU A 62 5.15 2.29 6.16
CA LEU A 62 4.10 2.94 5.38
C LEU A 62 3.89 4.38 5.85
N THR A 63 4.02 5.33 4.91
CA THR A 63 3.94 6.77 5.19
C THR A 63 2.67 7.44 4.66
N ASN A 64 1.89 6.77 3.81
CA ASN A 64 0.86 7.38 2.97
C ASN A 64 -0.57 6.84 3.14
N ILE A 65 -0.81 5.88 4.04
CA ILE A 65 -2.10 5.19 4.21
C ILE A 65 -3.31 6.14 4.33
N SER A 66 -3.16 7.29 4.98
CA SER A 66 -4.28 8.24 5.19
C SER A 66 -4.27 9.46 4.27
N ILE A 67 -3.25 9.62 3.42
CA ILE A 67 -2.91 10.93 2.80
C ILE A 67 -3.41 11.03 1.36
N ARG A 68 -3.43 9.94 0.59
CA ARG A 68 -3.81 10.01 -0.83
C ARG A 68 -5.31 9.94 -1.08
N ASP A 69 -6.02 9.13 -0.32
CA ASP A 69 -7.46 8.96 -0.49
C ASP A 69 -8.14 8.77 0.87
N ARG A 70 -8.31 9.88 1.60
CA ARG A 70 -9.00 9.91 2.89
C ARG A 70 -10.38 9.24 2.79
N LYS A 71 -11.07 9.40 1.65
CA LYS A 71 -12.38 8.80 1.43
C LYS A 71 -12.26 7.28 1.35
N GLN A 72 -11.34 6.75 0.55
CA GLN A 72 -11.09 5.31 0.48
C GLN A 72 -10.70 4.73 1.84
N TYR A 73 -9.82 5.40 2.59
CA TYR A 73 -9.42 4.96 3.93
C TYR A 73 -10.61 4.92 4.91
N LEU A 74 -11.43 5.98 4.93
CA LEU A 74 -12.61 6.02 5.80
C LEU A 74 -13.64 4.96 5.40
N ASN A 75 -13.88 4.76 4.09
CA ASN A 75 -14.76 3.71 3.60
C ASN A 75 -14.23 2.31 4.00
N ALA A 76 -12.92 2.08 3.89
CA ALA A 76 -12.32 0.81 4.29
C ALA A 76 -12.45 0.54 5.80
N LEU A 77 -12.40 1.57 6.64
CA LEU A 77 -12.70 1.44 8.06
C LEU A 77 -14.18 1.13 8.32
N GLN A 78 -15.11 1.79 7.60
CA GLN A 78 -16.54 1.51 7.71
C GLN A 78 -16.91 0.08 7.30
N GLU A 79 -16.24 -0.47 6.29
CA GLU A 79 -16.39 -1.88 5.91
C GLU A 79 -15.82 -2.81 6.99
N ALA A 80 -14.68 -2.45 7.59
CA ALA A 80 -14.08 -3.20 8.68
C ALA A 80 -14.93 -3.19 9.97
N ASP A 81 -15.72 -2.13 10.21
CA ASP A 81 -16.72 -2.08 11.28
C ASP A 81 -17.82 -3.16 11.09
N GLN A 82 -18.04 -3.62 9.85
CA GLN A 82 -18.97 -4.71 9.47
C GLN A 82 -18.26 -6.06 9.28
N ASP A 83 -17.07 -6.22 9.87
CA ASP A 83 -16.19 -7.40 9.74
C ASP A 83 -15.68 -7.70 8.31
N ASN A 84 -15.90 -6.79 7.36
CA ASN A 84 -15.32 -6.86 6.02
C ASN A 84 -13.96 -6.14 5.97
N TYR A 85 -12.89 -6.85 6.32
CA TYR A 85 -11.53 -6.29 6.36
C TYR A 85 -10.86 -6.17 4.99
N THR A 86 -11.39 -6.82 3.95
CA THR A 86 -10.77 -6.89 2.61
C THR A 86 -10.34 -5.51 2.08
N PRO A 87 -11.21 -4.47 2.09
CA PRO A 87 -10.82 -3.15 1.56
C PRO A 87 -9.67 -2.50 2.34
N LEU A 88 -9.59 -2.77 3.66
CA LEU A 88 -8.53 -2.25 4.51
C LEU A 88 -7.21 -2.99 4.27
N ILE A 89 -7.27 -4.31 4.10
CA ILE A 89 -6.11 -5.16 3.77
C ILE A 89 -5.54 -4.73 2.41
N ASP A 90 -6.39 -4.58 1.39
CA ASP A 90 -5.99 -4.15 0.04
C ASP A 90 -5.32 -2.78 0.06
N LEU A 91 -5.82 -1.86 0.89
CA LEU A 91 -5.24 -0.53 1.03
C LEU A 91 -3.84 -0.59 1.68
N VAL A 92 -3.65 -1.41 2.71
CA VAL A 92 -2.33 -1.63 3.32
C VAL A 92 -1.38 -2.31 2.32
N ALA A 93 -1.85 -3.34 1.62
CA ALA A 93 -1.07 -4.06 0.60
C ALA A 93 -0.62 -3.13 -0.53
N THR A 94 -1.52 -2.30 -1.06
CA THR A 94 -1.20 -1.28 -2.08
C THR A 94 -0.12 -0.33 -1.58
N CYS A 95 -0.21 0.11 -0.31
CA CYS A 95 0.80 1.00 0.26
C CYS A 95 2.17 0.31 0.41
N ILE A 96 2.19 -0.99 0.73
CA ILE A 96 3.40 -1.81 0.79
C ILE A 96 4.03 -1.91 -0.60
N GLU A 97 3.25 -2.24 -1.63
CA GLU A 97 3.73 -2.33 -3.02
C GLU A 97 4.34 -1.00 -3.49
N GLU A 98 3.68 0.12 -3.22
CA GLU A 98 4.22 1.45 -3.53
C GLU A 98 5.51 1.75 -2.76
N ALA A 99 5.62 1.31 -1.51
CA ALA A 99 6.82 1.50 -0.70
C ALA A 99 7.98 0.67 -1.24
N LEU A 100 7.76 -0.62 -1.50
CA LEU A 100 8.75 -1.53 -2.07
C LEU A 100 9.24 -1.06 -3.44
N THR A 101 8.33 -0.62 -4.30
CA THR A 101 8.66 -0.07 -5.61
C THR A 101 9.59 1.13 -5.49
N LYS A 102 9.30 2.08 -4.58
CA LYS A 102 10.18 3.23 -4.31
C LYS A 102 11.55 2.80 -3.79
N HIS A 103 11.59 1.82 -2.90
CA HIS A 103 12.85 1.29 -2.38
C HIS A 103 13.68 0.67 -3.51
N LEU A 104 13.09 -0.17 -4.36
CA LEU A 104 13.76 -0.81 -5.49
C LEU A 104 14.38 0.21 -6.44
N ILE A 105 13.59 1.20 -6.85
CA ILE A 105 14.06 2.29 -7.73
C ILE A 105 15.22 3.06 -7.10
N ALA A 106 15.15 3.32 -5.80
CA ALA A 106 16.20 4.05 -5.09
C ALA A 106 17.47 3.23 -4.90
N THR A 107 17.36 1.91 -4.67
CA THR A 107 18.50 1.03 -4.44
C THR A 107 19.22 0.64 -5.73
N GLU A 108 18.49 0.52 -6.83
CA GLU A 108 19.03 0.13 -8.14
C GLU A 108 19.29 1.32 -9.07
N GLU A 109 19.07 2.55 -8.59
CA GLU A 109 19.23 3.80 -9.35
C GLU A 109 18.49 3.77 -10.71
N LEU A 110 17.34 3.10 -10.77
CA LEU A 110 16.62 2.86 -12.01
C LEU A 110 16.16 4.17 -12.66
N GLU A 111 16.47 4.34 -13.94
CA GLU A 111 15.97 5.46 -14.71
C GLU A 111 14.49 5.24 -15.07
N THR A 112 13.64 6.17 -14.62
CA THR A 112 12.19 6.06 -14.76
C THR A 112 11.61 7.20 -15.58
N LEU A 113 10.76 6.84 -16.53
CA LEU A 113 10.11 7.77 -17.44
C LEU A 113 8.63 7.93 -17.06
N THR A 114 8.09 9.13 -17.25
CA THR A 114 6.64 9.32 -17.34
C THR A 114 6.10 8.65 -18.61
N LEU A 115 4.81 8.32 -18.65
CA LEU A 115 4.22 7.74 -19.87
C LEU A 115 4.31 8.68 -21.09
N ARG A 116 4.37 10.00 -20.86
CA ARG A 116 4.60 10.98 -21.92
C ARG A 116 6.00 10.85 -22.50
N GLU A 117 7.03 10.78 -21.64
CA GLU A 117 8.41 10.55 -22.10
C GLU A 117 8.56 9.18 -22.76
N ALA A 118 7.93 8.13 -22.21
CA ALA A 118 7.91 6.79 -22.79
C ALA A 118 7.30 6.77 -24.20
N SER A 119 6.24 7.56 -24.46
CA SER A 119 5.66 7.67 -25.81
C SER A 119 6.59 8.30 -26.83
N THR A 120 7.55 9.14 -26.41
CA THR A 120 8.56 9.69 -27.32
C THR A 120 9.66 8.68 -27.68
N GLN A 121 9.76 7.60 -26.92
CA GLN A 121 10.80 6.57 -27.04
C GLN A 121 10.23 5.20 -27.45
N SER A 122 8.95 5.14 -27.82
CA SER A 122 8.25 3.92 -28.22
C SER A 122 7.33 4.20 -29.42
N PRO A 123 6.89 3.16 -30.16
CA PRO A 123 5.92 3.32 -31.24
C PRO A 123 4.49 3.59 -30.74
N TYR A 124 4.26 3.64 -29.43
CA TYR A 124 2.94 3.73 -28.81
C TYR A 124 2.63 5.15 -28.32
N THR A 125 1.37 5.56 -28.44
CA THR A 125 0.90 6.85 -27.90
C THR A 125 0.82 6.83 -26.38
N GLN A 126 0.85 8.01 -25.75
CA GLN A 126 0.67 8.13 -24.30
C GLN A 126 -0.68 7.55 -23.84
N GLU A 127 -1.76 7.73 -24.62
CA GLU A 127 -3.09 7.18 -24.34
C GLU A 127 -3.07 5.66 -24.32
N TYR A 128 -2.39 5.04 -25.29
CA TYR A 128 -2.24 3.58 -25.37
C TYR A 128 -1.44 3.06 -24.17
N LEU A 129 -0.29 3.67 -23.86
CA LEU A 129 0.51 3.29 -22.70
C LEU A 129 -0.28 3.48 -21.40
N SER A 130 -1.12 4.52 -21.30
CA SER A 130 -1.97 4.75 -20.12
C SER A 130 -3.05 3.68 -19.96
N LEU A 131 -3.59 3.15 -21.05
CA LEU A 131 -4.51 2.02 -21.03
C LEU A 131 -3.82 0.77 -20.48
N ARG A 132 -2.62 0.47 -20.98
CA ARG A 132 -1.83 -0.71 -20.60
C ARG A 132 -1.22 -0.62 -19.20
N ALA A 133 -0.99 0.59 -18.71
CA ALA A 133 -0.66 0.81 -17.31
C ALA A 133 -1.85 0.46 -16.39
N ARG A 134 -3.09 0.79 -16.79
CA ARG A 134 -4.28 0.55 -15.97
C ARG A 134 -4.70 -0.92 -15.91
N ASP A 135 -4.49 -1.66 -16.99
CA ASP A 135 -4.80 -3.10 -17.03
C ASP A 135 -3.66 -3.98 -16.50
N GLY A 136 -2.52 -3.37 -16.12
CA GLY A 136 -1.36 -4.05 -15.53
C GLY A 136 -0.39 -4.68 -16.55
N SER A 137 -0.69 -4.64 -17.86
CA SER A 137 0.13 -5.30 -18.87
C SER A 137 1.45 -4.59 -19.19
N LEU A 138 1.57 -3.29 -18.87
CA LEU A 138 2.74 -2.47 -19.21
C LEU A 138 3.92 -2.59 -18.23
N GLY A 139 3.70 -3.07 -17.00
CA GLY A 139 4.71 -2.98 -15.93
C GLY A 139 4.93 -1.56 -15.40
N ALA A 140 4.02 -0.63 -15.71
CA ALA A 140 4.06 0.72 -15.16
C ALA A 140 3.53 0.75 -13.72
N TYR A 141 4.05 1.66 -12.89
CA TYR A 141 3.64 1.87 -11.51
C TYR A 141 3.23 3.33 -11.26
N LYS A 142 2.42 3.58 -10.22
CA LYS A 142 2.02 4.95 -9.85
C LYS A 142 3.01 5.62 -8.92
N GLN A 143 3.51 6.79 -9.32
CA GLN A 143 4.23 7.71 -8.46
C GLN A 143 3.45 9.03 -8.34
N GLY A 144 2.78 9.23 -7.21
CA GLY A 144 1.90 10.38 -7.00
C GLY A 144 0.65 10.28 -7.86
N ARG A 145 0.47 11.26 -8.75
CA ARG A 145 -0.63 11.30 -9.73
C ARG A 145 -0.22 10.75 -11.09
N ASN A 146 1.06 10.43 -11.28
CA ASN A 146 1.62 10.07 -12.58
C ASN A 146 1.95 8.58 -12.63
N TRP A 147 1.67 7.97 -13.78
CA TRP A 147 2.22 6.67 -14.12
C TRP A 147 3.66 6.81 -14.60
N ARG A 148 4.51 5.91 -14.14
CA ARG A 148 5.92 5.80 -14.52
C ARG A 148 6.26 4.38 -14.90
N ILE A 149 7.31 4.25 -15.70
CA ILE A 149 7.84 2.97 -16.17
C ILE A 149 9.36 3.05 -16.17
N THR A 150 10.05 1.94 -15.90
CA THR A 150 11.50 1.89 -16.07
C THR A 150 11.85 1.83 -17.56
N ARG A 151 13.07 2.25 -17.94
CA ARG A 151 13.52 2.07 -19.33
C ARG A 151 13.57 0.60 -19.74
N GLU A 152 13.92 -0.28 -18.81
CA GLU A 152 14.00 -1.72 -19.04
C GLU A 152 12.62 -2.32 -19.33
N ASP A 153 11.62 -2.05 -18.48
CA ASP A 153 10.25 -2.54 -18.67
C ASP A 153 9.66 -2.04 -19.99
N LEU A 154 9.92 -0.77 -20.36
CA LEU A 154 9.49 -0.23 -21.64
C LEU A 154 10.12 -1.00 -22.82
N ALA A 155 11.43 -1.25 -22.76
CA ALA A 155 12.15 -1.98 -23.79
C ALA A 155 11.66 -3.43 -23.91
N GLN A 156 11.43 -4.09 -22.78
CA GLN A 156 10.89 -5.46 -22.73
C GLN A 156 9.46 -5.51 -23.28
N TYR A 157 8.61 -4.54 -22.93
CA TYR A 157 7.25 -4.43 -23.45
C TYR A 157 7.23 -4.26 -24.97
N ILE A 158 8.06 -3.37 -25.52
CA ILE A 158 8.19 -3.17 -26.98
C ILE A 158 8.68 -4.46 -27.65
N LYS A 159 9.62 -5.19 -27.04
CA LYS A 159 10.15 -6.45 -27.59
C LYS A 159 9.08 -7.54 -27.64
N ASN A 160 8.24 -7.65 -26.61
CA ASN A 160 7.21 -8.69 -26.51
C ASN A 160 5.97 -8.42 -27.38
N ASN A 161 5.75 -7.17 -27.81
CA ASN A 161 4.59 -6.75 -28.60
C ASN A 161 4.97 -6.29 -30.02
N LYS A 162 6.12 -6.75 -30.52
CA LYS A 162 6.59 -6.56 -31.90
C LYS A 162 6.23 -7.73 -32.79
#